data_AF-A0A975HM48-F1
#
_entry.id   AF-A0A975HM48-F1
#
_cell.length_a   1.000
_cell.length_b   1.000
_cell.length_c   1.000
_cell.angle_alpha   90.00
_cell.angle_beta   90.00
_cell.angle_gamma   90.00
#
_symmetry.space_group_name_H-M   'P 1'
#
loop_
_entity.id
_entity.type
_entity.pdbx_description
1 polymer ?
#
loop_
_entity_poly.entity_id
_entity_poly.type
_entity_poly.pdbx_seq_one_letter_code
_entity_poly.pdbx_strand_id
1 'polypeptide(L)'
;MKTFQYKAFEQSGAKNNGFIEASDELKALEILKSQGLLVVSIEEPQKKLGLSLFKQKVSLADVEFLTSELSLLLASGVKIDKGLDIIKRSKSNPALAVLLSELSKSLKSGMSLSEAFRQQSDTFDELYCSLIALGEASGNLSQVFHDLSLDLKFKRQLQQKIISSLTYPLVIFCVCILSVFFIFNVIIPRMAVMFKDADSIPWYTELMLNTSDWMTNYQWFLISGVVLSGAVIWKFRKSPQFQLWWQRKAIKLPLIKKAVLLIESIRFNSGLTMMIKADVPIDKALALSCNNIKNLEIRRELEIARNNIKKGHVLSSVLRQTSIYPEFYISLLEVGEESGKLDVVFDEITNRSRTEFETWTQRVTSLIEPLMILIMGGLVGGVVVIMLLSMVSINDIGV
;
A
#
# COMPACT_ATOMS: atom_id res chain seq x y z
N MET A 1 35.88 7.12 -3.62
CA MET A 1 35.56 8.24 -2.72
C MET A 1 34.70 7.70 -1.60
N LYS A 2 34.88 8.18 -0.38
CA LYS A 2 34.12 7.76 0.81
C LYS A 2 33.20 8.90 1.22
N THR A 3 31.98 8.58 1.68
CA THR A 3 31.04 9.56 2.20
C THR A 3 31.21 9.63 3.72
N PHE A 4 31.58 10.80 4.25
CA PHE A 4 31.72 11.05 5.67
C PHE A 4 30.51 11.82 6.18
N GLN A 5 29.99 11.45 7.36
CA GLN A 5 28.96 12.23 8.04
C GLN A 5 29.66 13.24 8.95
N TYR A 6 29.32 14.52 8.83
CA TYR A 6 29.89 15.57 9.66
C TYR A 6 28.82 16.30 10.47
N LYS A 7 29.21 16.76 11.67
CA LYS A 7 28.49 17.77 12.43
C LYS A 7 29.41 18.96 12.57
N ALA A 8 28.96 20.12 12.10
CA ALA A 8 29.71 21.35 12.19
C ALA A 8 28.81 22.52 12.58
N PHE A 9 29.43 23.61 13.00
CA PHE A 9 28.78 24.89 13.24
C PHE A 9 29.32 25.93 12.27
N GLU A 10 28.46 26.80 11.79
CA GLU A 10 28.89 28.03 11.13
C GLU A 10 29.45 29.01 12.17
N GLN A 11 30.22 30.01 11.72
CA GLN A 11 30.73 31.08 12.59
C GLN A 11 29.59 31.85 13.30
N SER A 12 28.37 31.80 12.75
CA SER A 12 27.14 32.35 13.32
C SER A 12 26.54 31.52 14.48
N GLY A 13 27.08 30.32 14.74
CA GLY A 13 26.51 29.36 15.71
C GLY A 13 25.39 28.48 15.15
N ALA A 14 25.03 28.62 13.87
CA ALA A 14 24.05 27.75 13.23
C ALA A 14 24.59 26.31 13.04
N LYS A 15 23.77 25.31 13.36
CA LYS A 15 24.12 23.89 13.18
C LYS A 15 24.07 23.52 11.70
N ASN A 16 25.18 22.99 11.18
CA ASN A 16 25.30 22.50 9.81
C ASN A 16 25.76 21.03 9.84
N ASN A 17 24.81 20.12 9.65
CA ASN A 17 25.05 18.68 9.65
C ASN A 17 24.79 18.14 8.25
N GLY A 18 25.69 17.30 7.75
CA GLY A 18 25.58 16.80 6.38
C GLY A 18 26.46 15.61 6.08
N PHE A 19 26.50 15.26 4.80
CA PHE A 19 27.37 14.23 4.25
C PHE A 19 28.33 14.88 3.25
N ILE A 20 29.60 14.53 3.30
CA ILE A 20 30.63 15.04 2.39
C ILE A 20 31.40 13.88 1.77
N GLU A 21 31.65 13.96 0.47
CA GLU A 21 32.47 12.98 -0.24
C GLU A 21 33.92 13.45 -0.26
N ALA A 22 34.83 12.64 0.29
CA ALA A 22 36.26 12.90 0.30
C ALA A 22 37.04 11.59 0.08
N SER A 23 38.33 11.67 -0.23
CA SER A 23 39.16 10.45 -0.28
C SER A 23 39.42 9.91 1.13
N ASP A 24 39.65 10.81 2.10
CA ASP A 24 40.01 10.49 3.48
C ASP A 24 39.46 11.56 4.45
N GLU A 25 39.40 11.24 5.73
CA GLU A 25 38.87 12.11 6.79
C GLU A 25 39.58 13.47 6.85
N LEU A 26 40.92 13.47 6.66
CA LEU A 26 41.72 14.70 6.62
C LEU A 26 41.29 15.64 5.49
N LYS A 27 40.98 15.09 4.29
CA LYS A 27 40.46 15.88 3.17
C LYS A 27 39.03 16.34 3.40
N ALA A 28 38.19 15.53 4.03
CA ALA A 28 36.85 15.97 4.43
C ALA A 28 36.93 17.17 5.38
N LEU A 29 37.86 17.12 6.34
CA LEU A 29 38.11 18.20 7.29
C LEU A 29 38.65 19.47 6.61
N GLU A 30 39.59 19.33 5.67
CA GLU A 30 40.10 20.46 4.88
C GLU A 30 39.01 21.13 4.05
N ILE A 31 38.15 20.35 3.37
CA ILE A 31 37.04 20.90 2.59
C ILE A 31 36.05 21.62 3.50
N LEU A 32 35.70 21.04 4.66
CA LEU A 32 34.78 21.67 5.62
C LEU A 32 35.37 22.95 6.23
N LYS A 33 36.67 22.97 6.55
CA LYS A 33 37.37 24.19 6.99
C LYS A 33 37.41 25.26 5.90
N SER A 34 37.63 24.87 4.64
CA SER A 34 37.62 25.81 3.50
C SER A 34 36.25 26.46 3.28
N GLN A 35 35.18 25.83 3.78
CA GLN A 35 33.81 26.34 3.76
C GLN A 35 33.47 27.19 5.00
N GLY A 36 34.43 27.44 5.90
CA GLY A 36 34.24 28.25 7.10
C GLY A 36 33.46 27.53 8.22
N LEU A 37 33.33 26.21 8.14
CA LEU A 37 32.59 25.40 9.12
C LEU A 37 33.52 24.93 10.25
N LEU A 38 33.09 25.13 11.49
CA LEU A 38 33.72 24.62 12.70
C LEU A 38 33.25 23.18 12.96
N VAL A 39 34.07 22.21 12.57
CA VAL A 39 33.75 20.79 12.64
C VAL A 39 33.86 20.25 14.07
N VAL A 40 32.79 19.63 14.56
CA VAL A 40 32.68 19.04 15.90
C VAL A 40 32.97 17.53 15.87
N SER A 41 32.51 16.86 14.82
CA SER A 41 32.74 15.43 14.60
C SER A 41 32.69 15.10 13.13
N ILE A 42 33.67 14.33 12.66
CA ILE A 42 33.62 13.64 11.36
C ILE A 42 33.59 12.15 11.70
N GLU A 43 32.56 11.46 11.25
CA GLU A 43 32.47 10.01 11.39
C GLU A 43 32.47 9.43 9.98
N GLU A 44 33.44 8.55 9.69
CA GLU A 44 33.25 7.61 8.59
C GLU A 44 32.05 6.74 9.02
N PRO A 45 30.95 6.70 8.25
CA PRO A 45 29.84 5.84 8.58
C PRO A 45 30.39 4.42 8.53
N GLN A 46 30.71 3.89 9.71
CA GLN A 46 31.03 2.49 9.84
C GLN A 46 29.88 1.77 9.16
N LYS A 47 30.19 0.90 8.19
CA LYS A 47 29.24 -0.11 7.74
C LYS A 47 28.89 -0.88 8.99
N LYS A 48 27.86 -0.43 9.71
CA LYS A 48 27.22 -1.22 10.73
C LYS A 48 26.85 -2.49 9.98
N LEU A 49 27.55 -3.57 10.29
CA LEU A 49 27.10 -4.94 10.11
C LEU A 49 25.85 -5.18 10.99
N GLY A 50 24.98 -4.18 11.12
CA GLY A 50 23.60 -4.40 11.49
C GLY A 50 22.98 -5.11 10.32
N LEU A 51 22.26 -6.18 10.62
CA LEU A 51 21.39 -6.92 9.73
C LEU A 51 20.39 -5.96 9.07
N SER A 52 20.82 -5.18 8.08
CA SER A 52 19.95 -4.49 7.13
C SER A 52 19.50 -5.51 6.10
N LEU A 53 18.88 -6.59 6.61
CA LEU A 53 18.16 -7.59 5.82
C LEU A 53 16.92 -6.97 5.14
N PHE A 54 16.55 -5.75 5.52
CA PHE A 54 15.50 -4.97 4.91
C PHE A 54 16.09 -3.74 4.22
N LYS A 55 16.40 -3.88 2.93
CA LYS A 55 16.62 -2.74 2.03
C LYS A 55 15.40 -1.81 2.16
N GLN A 56 15.58 -0.64 2.80
CA GLN A 56 14.50 0.34 2.93
C GLN A 56 14.03 0.72 1.53
N LYS A 57 12.74 0.52 1.26
CA LYS A 57 12.12 0.87 -0.01
C LYS A 57 11.50 2.25 0.10
N VAL A 58 11.49 2.97 -1.01
CA VAL A 58 10.74 4.22 -1.16
C VAL A 58 9.26 3.91 -0.98
N SER A 59 8.61 4.58 -0.04
CA SER A 59 7.18 4.39 0.26
C SER A 59 6.31 5.27 -0.64
N LEU A 60 5.01 4.97 -0.73
CA LEU A 60 4.06 5.84 -1.45
C LEU A 60 4.04 7.27 -0.89
N ALA A 61 4.24 7.43 0.42
CA ALA A 61 4.33 8.74 1.05
C ALA A 61 5.59 9.51 0.63
N ASP A 62 6.72 8.82 0.43
CA ASP A 62 7.96 9.43 -0.05
C ASP A 62 7.81 9.88 -1.51
N VAL A 63 7.14 9.08 -2.36
CA VAL A 63 6.86 9.44 -3.75
C VAL A 63 5.89 10.63 -3.82
N GLU A 64 4.81 10.61 -3.05
CA GLU A 64 3.87 11.72 -2.98
C GLU A 64 4.55 13.01 -2.52
N PHE A 65 5.37 12.95 -1.47
CA PHE A 65 6.16 14.09 -1.01
C PHE A 65 7.06 14.63 -2.12
N LEU A 66 7.86 13.76 -2.77
CA LEU A 66 8.71 14.16 -3.89
C LEU A 66 7.93 14.87 -5.00
N THR A 67 6.83 14.28 -5.46
CA THR A 67 6.03 14.82 -6.55
C THR A 67 5.35 16.14 -6.16
N SER A 68 4.83 16.25 -4.94
CA SER A 68 4.19 17.47 -4.42
C SER A 68 5.19 18.62 -4.27
N GLU A 69 6.38 18.37 -3.72
CA GLU A 69 7.42 19.40 -3.59
C GLU A 69 7.96 19.84 -4.96
N LEU A 70 8.17 18.89 -5.90
CA LEU A 70 8.55 19.24 -7.27
C LEU A 70 7.46 20.06 -7.96
N SER A 71 6.18 19.73 -7.79
CA SER A 71 5.07 20.52 -8.33
C SER A 71 5.14 21.98 -7.87
N LEU A 72 5.32 22.20 -6.56
CA LEU A 72 5.43 23.54 -5.97
C LEU A 72 6.65 24.32 -6.48
N LEU A 73 7.81 23.66 -6.55
CA LEU A 73 9.05 24.28 -7.02
C LEU A 73 8.97 24.63 -8.52
N LEU A 74 8.43 23.72 -9.34
CA LEU A 74 8.23 23.96 -10.78
C LEU A 74 7.22 25.09 -11.02
N ALA A 75 6.13 25.14 -10.24
CA ALA A 75 5.15 26.23 -10.31
C ALA A 75 5.77 27.59 -9.94
N SER A 76 6.81 27.58 -9.11
CA SER A 76 7.61 28.76 -8.75
C SER A 76 8.72 29.09 -9.77
N GLY A 77 8.78 28.39 -10.91
CA GLY A 77 9.79 28.59 -11.95
C GLY A 77 11.17 28.00 -11.63
N VAL A 78 11.30 27.17 -10.59
CA VAL A 78 12.56 26.50 -10.25
C VAL A 78 12.81 25.38 -11.26
N LYS A 79 14.02 25.31 -11.82
CA LYS A 79 14.43 24.22 -12.72
C LYS A 79 14.46 22.87 -11.98
N ILE A 80 14.13 21.78 -12.66
CA ILE A 80 13.96 20.45 -12.06
C ILE A 80 15.22 19.91 -11.38
N ASP A 81 16.40 20.18 -11.95
CA ASP A 81 17.70 19.82 -11.40
C ASP A 81 17.95 20.48 -10.03
N LYS A 82 17.68 21.78 -9.94
CA LYS A 82 17.74 22.54 -8.68
C LYS A 82 16.67 22.08 -7.71
N GLY A 83 15.46 21.79 -8.19
CA GLY A 83 14.35 21.30 -7.37
C GLY A 83 14.70 19.99 -6.66
N LEU A 84 15.26 19.03 -7.39
CA LEU A 84 15.74 17.76 -6.81
C LEU A 84 16.84 17.97 -5.77
N ASP A 85 17.79 18.88 -6.02
CA ASP A 85 18.85 19.19 -5.07
C ASP A 85 18.31 19.90 -3.79
N ILE A 86 17.26 20.72 -3.91
CA ILE A 86 16.54 21.32 -2.77
C ILE A 86 15.85 20.24 -1.93
N ILE A 87 15.09 19.35 -2.57
CA ILE A 87 14.35 18.28 -1.87
C ILE A 87 15.33 17.30 -1.20
N LYS A 88 16.46 17.00 -1.85
CA LYS A 88 17.52 16.16 -1.28
C LYS A 88 18.11 16.74 0.02
N ARG A 89 18.19 18.06 0.15
CA ARG A 89 18.65 18.74 1.38
C ARG A 89 17.58 18.75 2.47
N SER A 90 16.31 18.69 2.11
CA SER A 90 15.22 18.49 3.06
C SER A 90 15.32 17.09 3.67
N LYS A 91 14.92 16.96 4.94
CA LYS A 91 15.07 15.73 5.74
C LYS A 91 14.25 14.58 5.12
N SER A 92 14.89 13.83 4.23
CA SER A 92 14.31 12.69 3.51
C SER A 92 14.78 11.37 4.11
N ASN A 93 13.91 10.35 4.02
CA ASN A 93 14.23 8.96 4.37
C ASN A 93 15.49 8.52 3.59
N PRO A 94 16.45 7.77 4.19
CA PRO A 94 17.64 7.27 3.49
C PRO A 94 17.36 6.65 2.11
N ALA A 95 16.26 5.91 1.97
CA ALA A 95 15.86 5.33 0.68
C ALA A 95 15.52 6.39 -0.38
N LEU A 96 14.82 7.46 0.02
CA LEU A 96 14.47 8.57 -0.85
C LEU A 96 15.70 9.41 -1.21
N ALA A 97 16.64 9.61 -0.27
CA ALA A 97 17.89 10.32 -0.54
C ALA A 97 18.76 9.61 -1.61
N VAL A 98 18.78 8.27 -1.60
CA VAL A 98 19.44 7.47 -2.65
C VAL A 98 18.74 7.66 -3.99
N LEU A 99 17.41 7.54 -4.04
CA LEU A 99 16.61 7.75 -5.25
C LEU A 99 16.88 9.15 -5.86
N LEU A 100 16.83 10.20 -5.04
CA LEU A 100 17.08 11.58 -5.47
C LEU A 100 18.51 11.77 -6.01
N SER A 101 19.48 11.08 -5.42
CA SER A 101 20.86 11.13 -5.87
C SER A 101 21.03 10.46 -7.24
N GLU A 102 20.38 9.32 -7.45
CA GLU A 102 20.37 8.61 -8.74
C GLU A 102 19.66 9.42 -9.83
N LEU A 103 18.51 10.04 -9.51
CA LEU A 103 17.78 10.92 -10.43
C LEU A 103 18.60 12.17 -10.78
N SER A 104 19.16 12.88 -9.79
CA SER A 104 20.00 14.08 -9.99
C SER A 104 21.24 13.74 -10.84
N LYS A 105 21.88 12.59 -10.59
CA LYS A 105 23.02 12.12 -11.39
C LYS A 105 22.63 11.83 -12.84
N SER A 106 21.50 11.18 -13.07
CA SER A 106 21.02 10.83 -14.42
C SER A 106 20.70 12.09 -15.23
N LEU A 107 20.00 13.06 -14.63
CA LEU A 107 19.71 14.34 -15.27
C LEU A 107 20.99 15.14 -15.56
N LYS A 108 21.94 15.19 -14.62
CA LYS A 108 23.24 15.86 -14.83
C LYS A 108 24.08 15.20 -15.93
N SER A 109 23.84 13.91 -16.22
CA SER A 109 24.45 13.21 -17.34
C SER A 109 23.79 13.49 -18.71
N GLY A 110 22.72 14.30 -18.74
CA GLY A 110 22.01 14.67 -19.95
C GLY A 110 20.87 13.71 -20.33
N MET A 111 20.54 12.74 -19.49
CA MET A 111 19.37 11.87 -19.70
C MET A 111 18.08 12.68 -19.53
N SER A 112 17.06 12.37 -20.33
CA SER A 112 15.74 12.98 -20.19
C SER A 112 15.12 12.64 -18.83
N LEU A 113 14.23 13.50 -18.35
CA LEU A 113 13.55 13.30 -17.07
C LEU A 113 12.72 12.03 -17.09
N SER A 114 11.97 11.80 -18.17
CA SER A 114 11.15 10.59 -18.31
C SER A 114 11.98 9.30 -18.29
N GLU A 115 13.15 9.27 -18.94
CA GLU A 115 14.06 8.10 -18.90
C GLU A 115 14.69 7.89 -17.53
N ALA A 116 15.10 8.96 -16.85
CA ALA A 116 15.67 8.87 -15.51
C ALA A 116 14.66 8.25 -14.51
N PHE A 117 13.38 8.61 -14.62
CA PHE A 117 12.32 8.00 -13.82
C PHE A 117 12.01 6.55 -14.25
N ARG A 118 12.07 6.23 -15.55
CA ARG A 118 11.90 4.84 -16.05
C ARG A 118 12.98 3.88 -15.56
N GLN A 119 14.22 4.33 -15.35
CA GLN A 119 15.26 3.49 -14.73
C GLN A 119 14.87 3.05 -13.31
N GLN A 120 13.96 3.77 -12.67
CA GLN A 120 13.41 3.51 -11.34
C GLN A 120 12.02 2.87 -11.43
N SER A 121 11.83 1.92 -12.36
CA SER A 121 10.55 1.24 -12.65
C SER A 121 9.92 0.51 -11.47
N ASP A 122 10.72 0.18 -10.44
CA ASP A 122 10.24 -0.40 -9.19
C ASP A 122 9.41 0.59 -8.35
N THR A 123 9.59 1.89 -8.57
CA THR A 123 8.99 2.99 -7.80
C THR A 123 7.95 3.75 -8.61
N PHE A 124 8.22 4.01 -9.89
CA PHE A 124 7.34 4.78 -10.77
C PHE A 124 6.70 3.86 -11.82
N ASP A 125 5.38 3.95 -11.97
CA ASP A 125 4.65 3.19 -12.98
C ASP A 125 4.77 3.82 -14.38
N GLU A 126 4.43 3.06 -15.41
CA GLU A 126 4.57 3.52 -16.81
C GLU A 126 3.68 4.73 -17.12
N LEU A 127 2.55 4.86 -16.42
CA LEU A 127 1.65 6.01 -16.54
C LEU A 127 2.36 7.29 -16.06
N TYR A 128 2.96 7.25 -14.87
CA TYR A 128 3.74 8.34 -14.28
C TYR A 128 4.87 8.78 -15.22
N CYS A 129 5.66 7.82 -15.72
CA CYS A 129 6.75 8.09 -16.64
C CYS A 129 6.28 8.67 -17.99
N SER A 130 5.15 8.17 -18.52
CA SER A 130 4.57 8.65 -19.77
C SER A 130 4.04 10.08 -19.66
N LEU A 131 3.40 10.42 -18.54
CA LEU A 131 2.94 11.79 -18.26
C LEU A 131 4.13 12.75 -18.16
N ILE A 132 5.20 12.35 -17.49
CA ILE A 132 6.44 13.14 -17.44
C ILE A 132 7.01 13.36 -18.84
N ALA A 133 7.07 12.32 -19.68
CA ALA A 133 7.57 12.45 -21.05
C ALA A 133 6.75 13.46 -21.86
N LEU A 134 5.43 13.46 -21.69
CA LEU A 134 4.53 14.44 -22.31
C LEU A 134 4.77 15.85 -21.78
N GLY A 135 4.89 16.01 -20.46
CA GLY A 135 5.22 17.29 -19.83
C GLY A 135 6.59 17.84 -20.26
N GLU A 136 7.58 16.97 -20.44
CA GLU A 136 8.92 17.31 -20.92
C GLU A 136 8.89 17.76 -22.39
N ALA A 137 8.16 17.05 -23.26
CA ALA A 137 8.03 17.40 -24.66
C ALA A 137 7.19 18.67 -24.89
N SER A 138 6.16 18.90 -24.08
CA SER A 138 5.26 20.07 -24.17
C SER A 138 5.77 21.29 -23.38
N GLY A 139 6.79 21.13 -22.54
CA GLY A 139 7.26 22.17 -21.63
C GLY A 139 6.33 22.43 -20.44
N ASN A 140 5.27 21.64 -20.25
CA ASN A 140 4.27 21.83 -19.19
C ASN A 140 4.48 20.90 -17.98
N LEU A 141 5.74 20.72 -17.54
CA LEU A 141 6.07 19.85 -16.41
C LEU A 141 5.38 20.30 -15.11
N SER A 142 5.18 21.60 -14.89
CA SER A 142 4.54 22.12 -13.67
C SER A 142 3.12 21.56 -13.49
N GLN A 143 2.30 21.62 -14.55
CA GLN A 143 0.93 21.08 -14.52
C GLN A 143 0.94 19.55 -14.37
N VAL A 144 1.82 18.85 -15.10
CA VAL A 144 1.92 17.38 -14.99
C VAL A 144 2.27 16.94 -13.57
N PHE A 145 3.24 17.58 -12.93
CA PHE A 145 3.59 17.27 -11.53
C PHE A 145 2.45 17.65 -10.56
N HIS A 146 1.66 18.68 -10.86
CA HIS A 146 0.47 19.04 -10.08
C HIS A 146 -0.59 17.93 -10.13
N ASP A 147 -0.95 17.46 -11.33
CA ASP A 147 -1.96 16.41 -11.49
C ASP A 147 -1.49 15.07 -10.89
N LEU A 148 -0.20 14.74 -11.05
CA LEU A 148 0.42 13.58 -10.41
C LEU A 148 0.41 13.68 -8.88
N SER A 149 0.67 14.87 -8.32
CA SER A 149 0.61 15.13 -6.88
C SER A 149 -0.79 14.89 -6.34
N LEU A 150 -1.83 15.39 -7.02
CA LEU A 150 -3.22 15.18 -6.61
C LEU A 150 -3.60 13.68 -6.60
N ASP A 151 -3.20 12.93 -7.63
CA ASP A 151 -3.44 11.48 -7.70
C ASP A 151 -2.72 10.71 -6.60
N LEU A 152 -1.44 11.01 -6.35
CA LEU A 152 -0.64 10.35 -5.33
C LEU A 152 -1.14 10.68 -3.92
N LYS A 153 -1.51 11.94 -3.67
CA LYS A 153 -2.14 12.37 -2.42
C LYS A 153 -3.42 11.59 -2.15
N PHE A 154 -4.24 11.43 -3.18
CA PHE A 154 -5.46 10.64 -3.08
C PHE A 154 -5.18 9.15 -2.83
N LYS A 155 -4.26 8.53 -3.59
CA LYS A 155 -3.83 7.13 -3.37
C LYS A 155 -3.31 6.92 -1.94
N ARG A 156 -2.55 7.89 -1.40
CA ARG A 156 -2.03 7.87 -0.03
C ARG A 156 -3.16 7.97 0.98
N GLN A 157 -4.12 8.87 0.78
CA GLN A 157 -5.29 9.00 1.66
C GLN A 157 -6.12 7.72 1.68
N LEU A 158 -6.38 7.09 0.53
CA LEU A 158 -7.04 5.79 0.47
C LEU A 158 -6.26 4.72 1.22
N GLN A 159 -4.95 4.62 0.99
CA GLN A 159 -4.12 3.64 1.69
C GLN A 159 -4.14 3.86 3.21
N GLN A 160 -4.01 5.11 3.67
CA GLN A 160 -4.11 5.46 5.08
C GLN A 160 -5.49 5.17 5.66
N LYS A 161 -6.56 5.39 4.88
CA LYS A 161 -7.92 5.06 5.30
C LYS A 161 -8.12 3.55 5.45
N ILE A 162 -7.62 2.76 4.51
CA ILE A 162 -7.64 1.29 4.60
C ILE A 162 -6.87 0.83 5.83
N ILE A 163 -5.64 1.32 6.03
CA ILE A 163 -4.81 0.94 7.17
C ILE A 163 -5.48 1.32 8.48
N SER A 164 -5.92 2.58 8.63
CA SER A 164 -6.55 3.06 9.87
C SER A 164 -7.86 2.33 10.19
N SER A 165 -8.66 1.99 9.18
CA SER A 165 -9.90 1.22 9.36
C SER A 165 -9.61 -0.23 9.78
N LEU A 166 -8.50 -0.84 9.33
CA LEU A 166 -8.10 -2.19 9.70
C LEU A 166 -7.34 -2.27 11.03
N THR A 167 -6.75 -1.18 11.51
CA THR A 167 -6.00 -1.16 12.77
C THR A 167 -6.86 -1.62 13.94
N TYR A 168 -8.10 -1.13 14.04
CA TYR A 168 -8.99 -1.47 15.16
C TYR A 168 -9.43 -2.95 15.16
N PRO A 169 -9.95 -3.52 14.05
CA PRO A 169 -10.20 -4.95 13.93
C PRO A 169 -8.97 -5.82 14.25
N LEU A 170 -7.77 -5.40 13.84
CA LEU A 170 -6.54 -6.13 14.11
C LEU A 170 -6.22 -6.19 15.61
N VAL A 171 -6.39 -5.07 16.33
CA VAL A 171 -6.16 -5.04 17.79
C VAL A 171 -7.15 -5.96 18.50
N ILE A 172 -8.45 -5.87 18.18
CA ILE A 172 -9.45 -6.78 18.75
C ILE A 172 -9.11 -8.23 18.41
N PHE A 173 -8.79 -8.52 17.15
CA PHE A 173 -8.43 -9.88 16.72
C PHE A 173 -7.23 -10.43 17.48
N CYS A 174 -6.20 -9.62 17.73
CA CYS A 174 -5.06 -10.00 18.56
C CYS A 174 -5.49 -10.29 20.01
N VAL A 175 -6.29 -9.41 20.63
CA VAL A 175 -6.86 -9.66 21.97
C VAL A 175 -7.70 -10.93 21.96
N CYS A 176 -8.44 -11.18 20.88
CA CYS A 176 -9.27 -12.36 20.78
C CYS A 176 -8.46 -13.64 20.77
N ILE A 177 -7.42 -13.69 19.93
CA ILE A 177 -6.47 -14.79 19.90
C ILE A 177 -5.86 -14.99 21.28
N LEU A 178 -5.36 -13.93 21.92
CA LEU A 178 -4.74 -14.02 23.24
C LEU A 178 -5.69 -14.58 24.31
N SER A 179 -6.94 -14.13 24.33
CA SER A 179 -7.96 -14.63 25.26
C SER A 179 -8.27 -16.11 25.03
N VAL A 180 -8.39 -16.54 23.77
CA VAL A 180 -8.58 -17.96 23.42
C VAL A 180 -7.39 -18.79 23.90
N PHE A 181 -6.16 -18.34 23.61
CA PHE A 181 -4.94 -19.01 24.07
C PHE A 181 -4.89 -19.09 25.61
N PHE A 182 -5.27 -18.02 26.32
CA PHE A 182 -5.31 -18.00 27.78
C PHE A 182 -6.33 -19.00 28.34
N ILE A 183 -7.53 -19.05 27.77
CA ILE A 183 -8.58 -19.99 28.19
C ILE A 183 -8.12 -21.44 28.00
N PHE A 184 -7.63 -21.80 26.82
CA PHE A 184 -7.28 -23.18 26.50
C PHE A 184 -5.96 -23.65 27.12
N ASN A 185 -4.99 -22.77 27.40
CA ASN A 185 -3.73 -23.19 28.04
C ASN A 185 -3.74 -23.07 29.57
N VAL A 186 -4.56 -22.18 30.15
CA VAL A 186 -4.51 -21.91 31.60
C VAL A 186 -5.81 -22.30 32.28
N ILE A 187 -6.96 -21.86 31.78
CA ILE A 187 -8.24 -22.05 32.46
C ILE A 187 -8.68 -23.51 32.35
N ILE A 188 -8.80 -24.04 31.14
CA ILE A 188 -9.33 -25.40 30.90
C ILE A 188 -8.45 -26.49 31.54
N PRO A 189 -7.11 -26.48 31.41
CA PRO A 189 -6.27 -27.51 32.04
C PRO A 189 -6.33 -27.52 33.56
N ARG A 190 -6.48 -26.34 34.19
CA ARG A 190 -6.70 -26.26 35.65
C ARG A 190 -8.02 -26.91 36.05
N MET A 191 -9.04 -26.83 35.20
CA MET A 191 -10.31 -27.51 35.43
C MET A 191 -10.21 -29.01 35.18
N ALA A 192 -9.44 -29.44 34.17
CA ALA A 192 -9.23 -30.85 33.85
C ALA A 192 -8.80 -31.68 35.08
N VAL A 193 -7.99 -31.09 35.97
CA VAL A 193 -7.56 -31.73 37.23
C VAL A 193 -8.74 -32.13 38.12
N MET A 194 -9.83 -31.36 38.12
CA MET A 194 -11.03 -31.66 38.92
C MET A 194 -11.87 -32.81 38.36
N PHE A 195 -11.66 -33.18 37.09
CA PHE A 195 -12.38 -34.28 36.43
C PHE A 195 -11.54 -35.55 36.34
N LYS A 196 -10.30 -35.57 36.85
CA LYS A 196 -9.40 -36.73 36.76
C LYS A 196 -9.92 -37.99 37.44
N ASP A 197 -10.70 -37.83 38.51
CA ASP A 197 -11.22 -38.92 39.32
C ASP A 197 -12.73 -39.18 39.07
N ALA A 198 -13.32 -38.51 38.06
CA ALA A 198 -14.74 -38.68 37.72
C ALA A 198 -14.93 -39.88 36.77
N ASP A 199 -15.75 -40.86 37.18
CA ASP A 199 -15.99 -42.09 36.40
C ASP A 199 -16.73 -41.84 35.07
N SER A 200 -17.47 -40.74 34.95
CA SER A 200 -18.13 -40.34 33.70
C SER A 200 -18.14 -38.83 33.49
N ILE A 201 -17.49 -38.38 32.42
CA ILE A 201 -17.46 -36.97 32.01
C ILE A 201 -18.45 -36.76 30.86
N PRO A 202 -19.29 -35.71 30.86
CA PRO A 202 -20.18 -35.42 29.74
C PRO A 202 -19.42 -35.15 28.42
N TRP A 203 -20.01 -35.53 27.29
CA TRP A 203 -19.37 -35.41 25.96
C TRP A 203 -18.91 -33.98 25.61
N TYR A 204 -19.63 -32.95 26.08
CA TYR A 204 -19.30 -31.55 25.83
C TYR A 204 -18.06 -31.10 26.61
N THR A 205 -17.87 -31.63 27.82
CA THR A 205 -16.69 -31.43 28.66
C THR A 205 -15.50 -32.20 28.09
N GLU A 206 -15.71 -33.43 27.64
CA GLU A 206 -14.70 -34.24 26.96
C GLU A 206 -14.17 -33.56 25.68
N LEU A 207 -15.06 -33.02 24.84
CA LEU A 207 -14.68 -32.25 23.65
C LEU A 207 -13.84 -31.01 24.04
N MET A 208 -14.22 -30.30 25.09
CA MET A 208 -13.48 -29.13 25.58
C MET A 208 -12.08 -29.50 26.09
N LEU A 209 -11.95 -30.62 26.82
CA LEU A 209 -10.67 -31.11 27.33
C LEU A 209 -9.78 -31.59 26.19
N ASN A 210 -10.31 -32.38 25.26
CA ASN A 210 -9.58 -32.87 24.09
C ASN A 210 -9.09 -31.71 23.18
N THR A 211 -9.90 -30.67 23.00
CA THR A 211 -9.49 -29.47 22.25
C THR A 211 -8.42 -28.66 22.98
N SER A 212 -8.49 -28.59 24.32
CA SER A 212 -7.44 -27.99 25.15
C SER A 212 -6.14 -28.77 25.11
N ASP A 213 -6.18 -30.10 25.23
CA ASP A 213 -5.01 -30.97 25.13
C ASP A 213 -4.38 -30.91 23.73
N TRP A 214 -5.19 -30.85 22.68
CA TRP A 214 -4.68 -30.62 21.33
C TRP A 214 -4.03 -29.22 21.23
N MET A 215 -4.67 -28.19 21.77
CA MET A 215 -4.13 -26.82 21.73
C MET A 215 -2.81 -26.71 22.50
N THR A 216 -2.70 -27.28 23.70
CA THR A 216 -1.49 -27.21 24.54
C THR A 216 -0.31 -27.97 23.93
N ASN A 217 -0.58 -29.14 23.33
CA ASN A 217 0.44 -29.97 22.69
C ASN A 217 0.89 -29.44 21.32
N TYR A 218 -0.03 -28.88 20.52
CA TYR A 218 0.24 -28.43 19.15
C TYR A 218 0.36 -26.90 18.99
N GLN A 219 0.30 -26.10 20.06
CA GLN A 219 0.40 -24.63 19.97
C GLN A 219 1.66 -24.14 19.25
N TRP A 220 2.81 -24.77 19.48
CA TRP A 220 4.05 -24.41 18.79
C TRP A 220 3.99 -24.74 17.29
N PHE A 221 3.31 -25.83 16.91
CA PHE A 221 3.03 -26.14 15.51
C PHE A 221 2.03 -25.16 14.87
N LEU A 222 1.02 -24.71 15.62
CA LEU A 222 0.08 -23.68 15.17
C LEU A 222 0.77 -22.32 14.95
N ILE A 223 1.54 -21.85 15.93
CA ILE A 223 2.28 -20.59 15.83
C ILE A 223 3.29 -20.66 14.69
N SER A 224 4.08 -21.75 14.61
CA SER A 224 5.02 -21.93 13.52
C SER A 224 4.30 -22.03 12.17
N GLY A 225 3.14 -22.68 12.08
CA GLY A 225 2.31 -22.73 10.87
C GLY A 225 1.81 -21.36 10.42
N VAL A 226 1.35 -20.50 11.34
CA VAL A 226 0.95 -19.11 11.03
C VAL A 226 2.15 -18.29 10.56
N VAL A 227 3.31 -18.43 11.20
CA VAL A 227 4.53 -17.71 10.80
C VAL A 227 5.03 -18.21 9.43
N LEU A 228 5.04 -19.53 9.20
CA LEU A 228 5.49 -20.12 7.94
C LEU A 228 4.56 -19.75 6.79
N SER A 229 3.24 -19.86 7.00
CA SER A 229 2.25 -19.45 6.00
C SER A 229 2.37 -17.96 5.68
N GLY A 230 2.56 -17.10 6.69
CA GLY A 230 2.85 -15.68 6.49
C GLY A 230 4.11 -15.44 5.66
N ALA A 231 5.21 -16.15 5.95
CA ALA A 231 6.46 -16.07 5.20
C ALA A 231 6.32 -16.58 3.76
N VAL A 232 5.59 -17.69 3.55
CA VAL A 232 5.28 -18.26 2.23
C VAL A 232 4.45 -17.26 1.43
N ILE A 233 3.36 -16.73 1.98
CA ILE A 233 2.55 -15.69 1.32
C ILE A 233 3.42 -14.47 0.99
N TRP A 234 4.27 -14.02 1.91
CA TRP A 234 5.15 -12.87 1.67
C TRP A 234 6.17 -13.09 0.55
N LYS A 235 6.68 -14.32 0.41
CA LYS A 235 7.60 -14.72 -0.67
C LYS A 235 6.86 -14.91 -2.00
N PHE A 236 5.72 -15.57 -1.98
CA PHE A 236 4.95 -15.92 -3.18
C PHE A 236 4.00 -14.83 -3.66
N ARG A 237 3.73 -13.77 -2.89
CA ARG A 237 2.88 -12.63 -3.35
C ARG A 237 3.39 -11.95 -4.62
N LYS A 238 4.68 -12.07 -4.92
CA LYS A 238 5.29 -11.54 -6.16
C LYS A 238 5.29 -12.54 -7.31
N SER A 239 4.95 -13.80 -7.06
CA SER A 239 4.91 -14.82 -8.11
C SER A 239 3.72 -14.56 -9.04
N PRO A 240 3.93 -14.54 -10.37
CA PRO A 240 2.85 -14.30 -11.33
C PRO A 240 1.74 -15.36 -11.23
N GLN A 241 2.09 -16.61 -10.92
CA GLN A 241 1.11 -17.70 -10.75
C GLN A 241 0.19 -17.48 -9.54
N PHE A 242 0.75 -17.04 -8.42
CA PHE A 242 -0.02 -16.73 -7.22
C PHE A 242 -0.93 -15.52 -7.44
N GLN A 243 -0.41 -14.48 -8.10
CA GLN A 243 -1.21 -13.30 -8.45
C GLN A 243 -2.38 -13.67 -9.37
N LEU A 244 -2.15 -14.48 -10.39
CA LEU A 244 -3.19 -15.01 -11.29
C LEU A 244 -4.27 -15.80 -10.54
N TRP A 245 -3.84 -16.72 -9.68
CA TRP A 245 -4.76 -17.53 -8.88
C TRP A 245 -5.60 -16.66 -7.93
N TRP A 246 -4.95 -15.73 -7.23
CA TRP A 246 -5.61 -14.79 -6.32
C TRP A 246 -6.60 -13.90 -7.05
N GLN A 247 -6.21 -13.31 -8.18
CA GLN A 247 -7.07 -12.43 -8.99
C GLN A 247 -8.34 -13.15 -9.45
N ARG A 248 -8.23 -14.40 -9.93
CA ARG A 248 -9.38 -15.23 -10.33
C ARG A 248 -10.29 -15.60 -9.18
N LYS A 249 -9.75 -15.82 -7.98
CA LYS A 249 -10.55 -16.14 -6.79
C LYS A 249 -11.21 -14.89 -6.19
N ALA A 250 -10.50 -13.76 -6.17
CA ALA A 250 -10.99 -12.49 -5.66
C ALA A 250 -12.26 -12.01 -6.38
N ILE A 251 -12.33 -12.17 -7.71
CA ILE A 251 -13.52 -11.81 -8.51
C ILE A 251 -14.75 -12.68 -8.22
N LYS A 252 -14.58 -13.90 -7.67
CA LYS A 252 -15.71 -14.81 -7.39
C LYS A 252 -16.46 -14.48 -6.10
N LEU A 253 -15.81 -13.79 -5.16
CA LEU A 253 -16.42 -13.42 -3.89
C LEU A 253 -17.14 -12.07 -4.05
N PRO A 254 -18.45 -11.96 -3.83
CA PRO A 254 -19.23 -10.77 -4.21
C PRO A 254 -18.74 -9.49 -3.51
N LEU A 255 -18.37 -9.58 -2.23
CA LEU A 255 -17.79 -8.48 -1.47
C LEU A 255 -16.46 -8.00 -2.07
N ILE A 256 -15.57 -8.93 -2.42
CA ILE A 256 -14.24 -8.61 -2.96
C ILE A 256 -14.34 -8.15 -4.41
N LYS A 257 -15.22 -8.78 -5.22
CA LYS A 257 -15.49 -8.39 -6.60
C LYS A 257 -15.83 -6.90 -6.70
N LYS A 258 -16.74 -6.42 -5.84
CA LYS A 258 -17.12 -5.01 -5.80
C LYS A 258 -15.91 -4.09 -5.55
N ALA A 259 -15.08 -4.42 -4.57
CA ALA A 259 -13.88 -3.64 -4.27
C ALA A 259 -12.86 -3.65 -5.43
N VAL A 260 -12.65 -4.81 -6.07
CA VAL A 260 -11.75 -4.93 -7.22
C VAL A 260 -12.24 -4.08 -8.38
N LEU A 261 -13.53 -4.15 -8.74
CA LEU A 261 -14.10 -3.34 -9.81
C LEU A 261 -13.98 -1.84 -9.54
N LEU A 262 -14.26 -1.39 -8.31
CA LEU A 262 -14.10 0.01 -7.92
C LEU A 262 -12.64 0.47 -8.03
N ILE A 263 -11.69 -0.31 -7.51
CA ILE A 263 -10.27 0.05 -7.55
C ILE A 263 -9.75 0.11 -8.99
N GLU A 264 -10.08 -0.86 -9.83
CA GLU A 264 -9.63 -0.89 -11.22
C GLU A 264 -10.32 0.21 -12.05
N SER A 265 -11.61 0.49 -11.79
CA SER A 265 -12.31 1.64 -12.38
C SER A 265 -11.65 2.96 -12.00
N ILE A 266 -11.29 3.19 -10.73
CA ILE A 266 -10.56 4.39 -10.31
C ILE A 266 -9.22 4.50 -11.03
N ARG A 267 -8.45 3.40 -11.13
CA ARG A 267 -7.14 3.41 -11.83
C ARG A 267 -7.27 3.74 -13.30
N PHE A 268 -8.25 3.14 -13.97
CA PHE A 268 -8.50 3.32 -15.39
C PHE A 268 -8.93 4.76 -15.69
N ASN A 269 -9.94 5.25 -14.97
CA ASN A 269 -10.53 6.56 -15.20
C ASN A 269 -9.59 7.70 -14.77
N SER A 270 -8.89 7.60 -13.62
CA SER A 270 -7.85 8.57 -13.22
C SER A 270 -6.79 8.75 -14.33
N GLY A 271 -6.30 7.64 -14.88
CA GLY A 271 -5.26 7.66 -15.92
C GLY A 271 -5.78 8.28 -17.22
N LEU A 272 -7.02 7.95 -17.61
CA LEU A 272 -7.68 8.56 -18.77
C LEU A 272 -7.87 10.07 -18.57
N THR A 273 -8.43 10.49 -17.43
CA THR A 273 -8.64 11.91 -17.11
C THR A 273 -7.34 12.69 -17.20
N MET A 274 -6.23 12.21 -16.63
CA MET A 274 -4.93 12.91 -16.70
C MET A 274 -4.41 13.01 -18.12
N MET A 275 -4.48 11.93 -18.89
CA MET A 275 -4.01 11.90 -20.27
C MET A 275 -4.85 12.83 -21.16
N ILE A 276 -6.18 12.80 -21.02
CA ILE A 276 -7.08 13.66 -21.81
C ILE A 276 -6.89 15.13 -21.42
N LYS A 277 -6.76 15.45 -20.12
CA LYS A 277 -6.44 16.82 -19.65
C LYS A 277 -5.08 17.32 -20.15
N ALA A 278 -4.16 16.41 -20.45
CA ALA A 278 -2.86 16.70 -21.06
C ALA A 278 -2.90 16.67 -22.61
N ASP A 279 -4.08 16.77 -23.21
CA ASP A 279 -4.32 16.75 -24.66
C ASP A 279 -3.78 15.50 -25.39
N VAL A 280 -3.67 14.37 -24.68
CA VAL A 280 -3.26 13.10 -25.27
C VAL A 280 -4.43 12.51 -26.05
N PRO A 281 -4.22 12.11 -27.32
CA PRO A 281 -5.24 11.43 -28.10
C PRO A 281 -5.84 10.22 -27.36
N ILE A 282 -7.16 10.09 -27.41
CA ILE A 282 -7.91 9.12 -26.59
C ILE A 282 -7.48 7.67 -26.83
N ASP A 283 -7.06 7.33 -28.05
CA ASP A 283 -6.55 6.00 -28.39
C ASP A 283 -5.27 5.65 -27.62
N LYS A 284 -4.34 6.62 -27.52
CA LYS A 284 -3.10 6.50 -26.77
C LYS A 284 -3.36 6.54 -25.27
N ALA A 285 -4.28 7.40 -24.81
CA ALA A 285 -4.71 7.46 -23.42
C ALA A 285 -5.30 6.11 -22.96
N LEU A 286 -6.19 5.50 -23.76
CA LEU A 286 -6.75 4.18 -23.49
C LEU A 286 -5.67 3.10 -23.42
N ALA A 287 -4.70 3.12 -24.33
CA ALA A 287 -3.61 2.14 -24.33
C ALA A 287 -2.78 2.20 -23.04
N LEU A 288 -2.42 3.41 -22.58
CA LEU A 288 -1.63 3.60 -21.36
C LEU A 288 -2.45 3.29 -20.10
N SER A 289 -3.72 3.68 -20.06
CA SER A 289 -4.62 3.39 -18.94
C SER A 289 -4.91 1.90 -18.78
N CYS A 290 -5.02 1.13 -19.88
CA CYS A 290 -5.15 -0.34 -19.83
C CYS A 290 -3.94 -1.00 -19.14
N ASN A 291 -2.73 -0.49 -19.39
CA ASN A 291 -1.51 -1.05 -18.78
C ASN A 291 -1.46 -0.88 -17.25
N ASN A 292 -2.19 0.11 -16.72
CA ASN A 292 -2.26 0.38 -15.28
C ASN A 292 -3.22 -0.57 -14.51
N ILE A 293 -4.08 -1.31 -15.23
CA ILE A 293 -5.05 -2.24 -14.64
C ILE A 293 -4.33 -3.47 -14.11
N LYS A 294 -4.49 -3.81 -12.83
CA LYS A 294 -3.74 -4.94 -12.24
C LYS A 294 -4.42 -6.28 -12.47
N ASN A 295 -5.75 -6.30 -12.48
CA ASN A 295 -6.52 -7.50 -12.75
C ASN A 295 -6.47 -7.88 -14.23
N LEU A 296 -5.98 -9.08 -14.54
CA LEU A 296 -5.78 -9.52 -15.92
C LEU A 296 -7.08 -9.78 -16.69
N GLU A 297 -8.16 -10.16 -16.01
CA GLU A 297 -9.46 -10.39 -16.64
C GLU A 297 -10.07 -9.06 -17.11
N ILE A 298 -10.08 -8.07 -16.21
CA ILE A 298 -10.53 -6.70 -16.52
C ILE A 298 -9.63 -6.05 -17.58
N ARG A 299 -8.32 -6.24 -17.49
CA ARG A 299 -7.37 -5.73 -18.50
C ARG A 299 -7.70 -6.29 -19.90
N ARG A 300 -8.01 -7.58 -20.00
CA ARG A 300 -8.39 -8.21 -21.28
C ARG A 300 -9.69 -7.62 -21.83
N GLU A 301 -10.72 -7.42 -20.99
CA GLU A 301 -11.97 -6.75 -21.40
C GLU A 301 -11.67 -5.35 -21.98
N LEU A 302 -10.83 -4.58 -21.30
CA LEU A 302 -10.46 -3.22 -21.73
C LEU A 302 -9.58 -3.19 -22.97
N GLU A 303 -8.71 -4.17 -23.17
CA GLU A 303 -7.92 -4.31 -24.40
C GLU A 303 -8.81 -4.62 -25.61
N ILE A 304 -9.83 -5.46 -25.45
CA ILE A 304 -10.84 -5.72 -26.48
C ILE A 304 -11.62 -4.44 -26.77
N ALA A 305 -12.05 -3.72 -25.73
CA ALA A 305 -12.74 -2.45 -25.85
C ALA A 305 -11.90 -1.42 -26.63
N ARG A 306 -10.64 -1.23 -26.24
CA ARG A 306 -9.69 -0.35 -26.95
C ARG A 306 -9.57 -0.68 -28.43
N ASN A 307 -9.46 -1.97 -28.76
CA ASN A 307 -9.34 -2.40 -30.16
C ASN A 307 -10.61 -2.10 -30.97
N ASN A 308 -11.80 -2.16 -30.36
CA ASN A 308 -13.05 -1.79 -31.01
C ASN A 308 -13.18 -0.27 -31.18
N ILE A 309 -12.78 0.52 -30.18
CA ILE A 309 -12.76 2.00 -30.27
C ILE A 309 -11.81 2.44 -31.40
N LYS A 310 -10.64 1.78 -31.53
CA LYS A 310 -9.70 2.04 -32.62
C LYS A 310 -10.28 1.74 -34.02
N LYS A 311 -11.28 0.86 -34.11
CA LYS A 311 -12.02 0.56 -35.36
C LYS A 311 -13.14 1.57 -35.65
N GLY A 312 -13.33 2.58 -34.79
CA GLY A 312 -14.35 3.61 -34.95
C GLY A 312 -15.68 3.30 -34.28
N HIS A 313 -15.76 2.28 -33.41
CA HIS A 313 -16.97 2.05 -32.61
C HIS A 313 -17.09 3.11 -31.50
N VAL A 314 -18.34 3.49 -31.21
CA VAL A 314 -18.72 4.48 -30.18
C VAL A 314 -18.20 4.05 -28.80
N LEU A 315 -17.53 4.96 -28.09
CA LEU A 315 -16.82 4.70 -26.84
C LEU A 315 -17.75 4.13 -25.77
N SER A 316 -18.85 4.81 -25.51
CA SER A 316 -19.87 4.42 -24.53
C SER A 316 -20.42 3.01 -24.80
N SER A 317 -20.76 2.71 -26.07
CA SER A 317 -21.29 1.40 -26.48
C SER A 317 -20.30 0.25 -26.26
N VAL A 318 -19.00 0.51 -26.42
CA VAL A 318 -17.95 -0.48 -26.25
C VAL A 318 -17.62 -0.68 -24.78
N LEU A 319 -17.53 0.41 -24.00
CA LEU A 319 -17.27 0.35 -22.57
C LEU A 319 -18.43 -0.29 -21.79
N ARG A 320 -19.66 -0.19 -22.28
CA ARG A 320 -20.85 -0.90 -21.78
C ARG A 320 -20.67 -2.43 -21.71
N GLN A 321 -19.81 -3.00 -22.56
CA GLN A 321 -19.53 -4.44 -22.58
C GLN A 321 -18.51 -4.88 -21.51
N THR A 322 -17.94 -3.93 -20.77
CA THR A 322 -16.93 -4.20 -19.74
C THR A 322 -17.56 -4.27 -18.35
N SER A 323 -16.91 -5.02 -17.45
CA SER A 323 -17.38 -5.21 -16.08
C SER A 323 -17.20 -3.99 -15.17
N ILE A 324 -16.45 -2.96 -15.61
CA ILE A 324 -16.04 -1.83 -14.76
C ILE A 324 -17.05 -0.68 -14.70
N TYR A 325 -18.02 -0.63 -15.62
CA TYR A 325 -18.99 0.46 -15.70
C TYR A 325 -20.42 -0.06 -15.44
N PRO A 326 -21.03 0.34 -14.31
CA PRO A 326 -22.48 0.25 -14.14
C PRO A 326 -23.22 1.08 -15.19
N GLU A 327 -24.47 0.70 -15.47
CA GLU A 327 -25.33 1.34 -16.48
C GLU A 327 -25.39 2.87 -16.34
N PHE A 328 -25.48 3.37 -15.10
CA PHE A 328 -25.50 4.80 -14.82
C PHE A 328 -24.22 5.54 -15.29
N TYR A 329 -23.03 4.91 -15.19
CA TYR A 329 -21.79 5.52 -15.70
C TYR A 329 -21.72 5.49 -17.22
N ILE A 330 -22.34 4.48 -17.86
CA ILE A 330 -22.46 4.45 -19.32
C ILE A 330 -23.31 5.62 -19.81
N SER A 331 -24.43 5.93 -19.16
CA SER A 331 -25.24 7.10 -19.53
C SER A 331 -24.48 8.42 -19.40
N LEU A 332 -23.61 8.57 -18.40
CA LEU A 332 -22.74 9.75 -18.29
C LEU A 332 -21.74 9.82 -19.44
N LEU A 333 -21.17 8.67 -19.85
CA LEU A 333 -20.25 8.59 -20.98
C LEU A 333 -20.94 8.91 -22.31
N GLU A 334 -22.18 8.46 -22.52
CA GLU A 334 -22.97 8.82 -23.71
C GLU A 334 -23.12 10.35 -23.83
N VAL A 335 -23.55 11.02 -22.74
CA VAL A 335 -23.66 12.49 -22.70
C VAL A 335 -22.30 13.18 -22.85
N GLY A 336 -21.25 12.62 -22.26
CA GLY A 336 -19.89 13.14 -22.37
C GLY A 336 -19.32 13.04 -23.78
N GLU A 337 -19.61 11.93 -24.46
CA GLU A 337 -19.21 11.66 -25.84
C GLU A 337 -19.93 12.60 -26.82
N GLU A 338 -21.25 12.78 -26.66
CA GLU A 338 -22.04 13.72 -27.48
C GLU A 338 -21.63 15.19 -27.27
N SER A 339 -21.32 15.57 -26.04
CA SER A 339 -20.93 16.95 -25.69
C SER A 339 -19.42 17.23 -25.85
N GLY A 340 -18.61 16.22 -26.17
CA GLY A 340 -17.15 16.34 -26.30
C GLY A 340 -16.42 16.59 -24.98
N LYS A 341 -17.05 16.32 -23.83
CA LYS A 341 -16.53 16.61 -22.47
C LYS A 341 -16.20 15.33 -21.69
N LEU A 342 -15.45 14.43 -22.31
CA LEU A 342 -15.08 13.14 -21.72
C LEU A 342 -14.14 13.29 -20.52
N ASP A 343 -13.27 14.31 -20.50
CA ASP A 343 -12.39 14.62 -19.38
C ASP A 343 -13.16 14.88 -18.08
N VAL A 344 -14.23 15.68 -18.15
CA VAL A 344 -15.11 16.01 -17.02
C VAL A 344 -15.85 14.76 -16.55
N VAL A 345 -16.38 13.97 -17.50
CA VAL A 345 -17.14 12.77 -17.17
C VAL A 345 -16.26 11.69 -16.52
N PHE A 346 -15.06 11.44 -17.05
CA PHE A 346 -14.14 10.47 -16.43
C PHE A 346 -13.67 10.92 -15.04
N ASP A 347 -13.48 12.23 -14.82
CA ASP A 347 -13.16 12.79 -13.50
C ASP A 347 -14.31 12.57 -12.50
N GLU A 348 -15.55 12.83 -12.93
CA GLU A 348 -16.75 12.58 -12.12
C GLU A 348 -16.94 11.10 -11.79
N ILE A 349 -16.76 10.20 -12.76
CA ILE A 349 -16.81 8.74 -12.54
C ILE A 349 -15.72 8.32 -11.55
N THR A 350 -14.52 8.89 -11.67
CA THR A 350 -13.41 8.65 -10.75
C THR A 350 -13.81 9.05 -9.34
N ASN A 351 -14.29 10.29 -9.13
CA ASN A 351 -14.68 10.78 -7.81
C ASN A 351 -15.84 10.00 -7.19
N ARG A 352 -16.87 9.63 -7.97
CA ARG A 352 -17.96 8.77 -7.48
C ARG A 352 -17.48 7.38 -7.09
N SER A 353 -16.63 6.77 -7.91
CA SER A 353 -16.07 5.44 -7.61
C SER A 353 -15.20 5.47 -6.36
N ARG A 354 -14.47 6.57 -6.12
CA ARG A 354 -13.69 6.80 -4.89
C ARG A 354 -14.60 6.87 -3.67
N THR A 355 -15.64 7.70 -3.69
CA THR A 355 -16.61 7.79 -2.59
C THR A 355 -17.33 6.47 -2.33
N GLU A 356 -17.69 5.74 -3.39
CA GLU A 356 -18.32 4.42 -3.24
C GLU A 356 -17.35 3.40 -2.61
N PHE A 357 -16.07 3.43 -2.99
CA PHE A 357 -15.04 2.58 -2.39
C PHE A 357 -14.81 2.90 -0.91
N GLU A 358 -14.78 4.19 -0.54
CA GLU A 358 -14.68 4.61 0.86
C GLU A 358 -15.88 4.13 1.68
N THR A 359 -17.09 4.30 1.14
CA THR A 359 -18.34 3.84 1.78
C THR A 359 -18.34 2.32 1.94
N TRP A 360 -17.91 1.58 0.91
CA TRP A 360 -17.78 0.13 0.98
C TRP A 360 -16.77 -0.28 2.07
N THR A 361 -15.62 0.38 2.14
CA THR A 361 -14.58 0.10 3.16
C THR A 361 -15.12 0.34 4.57
N GLN A 362 -15.86 1.42 4.79
CA GLN A 362 -16.49 1.72 6.08
C GLN A 362 -17.50 0.65 6.47
N ARG A 363 -18.40 0.25 5.55
CA ARG A 363 -19.41 -0.80 5.79
C ARG A 363 -18.79 -2.16 6.12
N VAL A 364 -17.76 -2.56 5.38
CA VAL A 364 -17.07 -3.82 5.65
C VAL A 364 -16.40 -3.78 7.02
N THR A 365 -15.73 -2.67 7.34
CA THR A 365 -15.06 -2.50 8.65
C THR A 365 -16.06 -2.53 9.80
N SER A 366 -17.20 -1.83 9.68
CA SER A 366 -18.22 -1.77 10.73
C SER A 366 -18.93 -3.10 10.97
N LEU A 367 -18.98 -3.99 9.97
CA LEU A 367 -19.57 -5.33 10.13
C LEU A 367 -18.62 -6.33 10.79
N ILE A 368 -17.30 -6.12 10.65
CA ILE A 368 -16.30 -7.01 11.26
C ILE A 368 -16.36 -6.93 12.79
N GLU A 369 -16.59 -5.75 13.37
CA GLU A 369 -16.61 -5.57 14.83
C GLU A 369 -17.73 -6.36 15.54
N PRO A 370 -19.02 -6.23 15.18
CA PRO A 370 -20.08 -7.03 15.80
C PRO A 370 -19.87 -8.54 15.62
N LEU A 371 -19.37 -8.95 14.45
CA LEU A 371 -19.07 -10.35 14.18
C LEU A 371 -17.97 -10.86 15.11
N MET A 372 -16.91 -10.08 15.32
CA MET A 372 -15.82 -10.43 16.24
C MET A 372 -16.32 -10.53 17.68
N ILE A 373 -17.18 -9.59 18.13
CA ILE A 373 -17.79 -9.63 19.46
C ILE A 373 -18.69 -10.86 19.62
N LEU A 374 -19.50 -11.19 18.61
CA LEU A 374 -20.39 -12.34 18.64
C LEU A 374 -19.61 -13.66 18.69
N ILE A 375 -18.56 -13.78 17.87
CA ILE A 375 -17.66 -14.95 17.90
C ILE A 375 -16.98 -15.07 19.26
N MET A 376 -16.45 -13.96 19.79
CA MET A 376 -15.77 -13.96 21.08
C MET A 376 -16.72 -14.27 22.24
N GLY A 377 -17.87 -13.61 22.29
CA GLY A 377 -18.90 -13.83 23.30
C GLY A 377 -19.41 -15.26 23.24
N GLY A 378 -19.60 -15.82 22.03
CA GLY A 378 -19.97 -17.22 21.84
C GLY A 378 -18.90 -18.19 22.34
N LEU A 379 -17.62 -17.92 22.07
CA LEU A 379 -16.52 -18.78 22.49
C LEU A 379 -16.32 -18.72 24.01
N VAL A 380 -16.18 -17.53 24.59
CA VAL A 380 -15.96 -17.37 26.04
C VAL A 380 -17.19 -17.78 26.82
N GLY A 381 -18.37 -17.33 26.40
CA GLY A 381 -19.65 -17.71 27.01
C GLY A 381 -19.87 -19.22 26.93
N GLY A 382 -19.59 -19.83 25.78
CA GLY A 382 -19.66 -21.28 25.60
C GLY A 382 -18.75 -22.03 26.57
N VAL A 383 -17.50 -21.59 26.72
CA VAL A 383 -16.56 -22.18 27.70
C VAL A 383 -17.09 -22.03 29.13
N VAL A 384 -17.56 -20.84 29.52
CA VAL A 384 -18.12 -20.62 30.86
C VAL A 384 -19.34 -21.50 31.13
N VAL A 385 -20.26 -21.60 30.17
CA VAL A 385 -21.46 -22.46 30.30
C VAL A 385 -21.05 -23.93 30.43
N ILE A 386 -20.13 -24.41 29.58
CA ILE A 386 -19.61 -25.79 29.68
C ILE A 386 -18.99 -26.00 31.06
N MET A 387 -18.18 -25.06 31.55
CA MET A 387 -17.56 -25.15 32.87
C MET A 387 -18.59 -25.24 34.01
N LEU A 388 -19.63 -24.40 33.98
CA LEU A 388 -20.70 -24.43 34.99
C LEU A 388 -21.47 -25.74 34.96
N LEU A 389 -21.88 -26.20 33.77
CA LEU A 389 -22.58 -27.48 33.62
C LEU A 389 -21.73 -28.65 34.10
N SER A 390 -20.43 -28.63 33.80
CA SER A 390 -19.50 -29.65 34.25
C SER A 390 -19.37 -29.65 35.78
N MET A 391 -19.30 -28.48 36.41
CA MET A 391 -19.25 -28.34 37.87
C MET A 391 -20.53 -28.85 38.54
N VAL A 392 -21.71 -28.55 37.98
CA VAL A 392 -22.99 -29.07 38.48
C VAL A 392 -23.04 -30.59 38.34
N SER A 393 -22.59 -31.15 37.21
CA SER A 393 -22.58 -32.60 37.02
C SER A 393 -21.73 -33.34 38.05
N ILE A 394 -20.59 -32.78 38.47
CA ILE A 394 -19.79 -33.34 39.57
C ILE A 394 -20.59 -33.35 40.87
N ASN A 395 -21.31 -32.27 41.17
CA ASN A 395 -22.05 -32.13 42.42
C ASN A 395 -23.30 -33.03 42.48
N ASP A 396 -23.97 -33.27 41.34
CA ASP A 396 -25.11 -34.19 41.26
C ASP A 396 -24.68 -35.67 41.30
N ILE A 397 -23.44 -35.99 40.92
CA ILE A 397 -22.86 -37.34 41.04
C ILE A 397 -22.35 -37.60 42.48
N GLY A 398 -22.17 -36.54 43.29
CA GLY A 398 -21.63 -36.59 44.65
C GLY A 398 -22.67 -36.81 45.78
N VAL A 399 -23.90 -37.24 45.47
CA VAL A 399 -24.96 -37.53 46.45
C VAL A 399 -25.31 -39.02 46.47
#